data_AF-A0A378HXX4-F1
#
_entry.id   AF-A0A378HXX4-F1
#
_cell.length_a   1.000
_cell.length_b   1.000
_cell.length_c   1.000
_cell.angle_alpha   90.00
_cell.angle_beta   90.00
_cell.angle_gamma   90.00
#
_symmetry.space_group_name_H-M   'P 1'
#
loop_
_entity.id
_entity.type
_entity.pdbx_description
1 polymer ?
#
loop_
_entity_poly.entity_id
_entity_poly.type
_entity_poly.pdbx_seq_one_letter_code
_entity_poly.pdbx_strand_id
1 'polypeptide(L)'
;MRRHELHPRTAAINKAQKNQSKKAKSEALSWLATTFPQAFDNTVRIRPLKAGIMDDILQHADKASKLGISRSKIREAVVLFTRRLDYLICLKTKEMRVDLEGNPVEPVTDEEALRAAIKIKKRIEKSVRNTRKPTDIKPSTQGIRQVNKLHHQFTHAPTSNDNQPDLHYIERPPLFNTANSLNTSVKPTVIVKQKTTRQYDPSAIARLKEKLGLARKTEKET
;
A
#
# COMPACT_ATOMS: atom_id res chain seq x y z
N MET A 1 3.07 -19.44 6.35
CA MET A 1 2.18 -19.27 7.53
C MET A 1 0.75 -19.15 7.05
N ARG A 2 -0.16 -20.07 7.45
CA ARG A 2 -1.60 -19.92 7.19
C ARG A 2 -2.09 -18.68 7.95
N ARG A 3 -2.68 -17.70 7.26
CA ARG A 3 -3.35 -16.59 7.92
C ARG A 3 -4.67 -17.12 8.47
N HIS A 4 -4.80 -17.18 9.78
CA HIS A 4 -6.08 -17.49 10.40
C HIS A 4 -7.00 -16.28 10.21
N GLU A 5 -8.18 -16.50 9.62
CA GLU A 5 -9.14 -15.42 9.44
C GLU A 5 -9.80 -15.09 10.79
N LEU A 6 -9.79 -13.82 11.15
CA LEU A 6 -10.43 -13.34 12.37
C LEU A 6 -11.95 -13.42 12.22
N HIS A 7 -12.66 -13.75 13.31
CA HIS A 7 -14.12 -13.68 13.35
C HIS A 7 -14.63 -12.30 12.86
N PRO A 8 -15.72 -12.21 12.08
CA PRO A 8 -16.16 -10.97 11.41
C PRO A 8 -16.36 -9.78 12.37
N ARG A 9 -16.93 -10.02 13.56
CA ARG A 9 -17.08 -8.98 14.61
C ARG A 9 -15.73 -8.41 15.07
N THR A 10 -14.76 -9.29 15.34
CA THR A 10 -13.41 -8.90 15.75
C THR A 10 -12.67 -8.16 14.64
N ALA A 11 -12.83 -8.63 13.39
CA ALA A 11 -12.26 -7.95 12.22
C ALA A 11 -12.81 -6.53 12.05
N ALA A 12 -14.12 -6.33 12.27
CA ALA A 12 -14.76 -5.01 12.21
C ALA A 12 -14.25 -4.06 13.30
N ILE A 13 -14.14 -4.52 14.55
CA ILE A 13 -13.62 -3.72 15.67
C ILE A 13 -12.17 -3.31 15.42
N ASN A 14 -11.31 -4.26 15.00
CA ASN A 14 -9.90 -3.97 14.68
C ASN A 14 -9.76 -2.97 13.53
N LYS A 15 -10.63 -3.06 12.50
CA LYS A 15 -10.66 -2.10 11.39
C LYS A 15 -11.07 -0.71 11.86
N ALA A 16 -12.11 -0.60 12.68
CA ALA A 16 -12.57 0.66 13.25
C ALA A 16 -11.48 1.32 14.11
N GLN A 17 -10.86 0.56 15.03
CA GLN A 17 -9.76 1.02 15.87
C GLN A 17 -8.56 1.50 15.03
N LYS A 18 -8.19 0.75 13.97
CA LYS A 18 -7.12 1.15 13.05
C LYS A 18 -7.44 2.47 12.34
N ASN A 19 -8.68 2.66 11.91
CA ASN A 19 -9.10 3.89 11.25
C ASN A 19 -9.13 5.08 12.22
N GLN A 20 -9.60 4.88 13.45
CA GLN A 20 -9.55 5.89 14.51
C GLN A 20 -8.10 6.31 14.81
N SER A 21 -7.19 5.35 14.95
CA SER A 21 -5.76 5.62 15.16
C SER A 21 -5.13 6.40 14.00
N LYS A 22 -5.52 6.11 12.75
CA LYS A 22 -5.10 6.89 11.58
C LYS A 22 -5.64 8.31 11.62
N LYS A 23 -6.92 8.49 11.96
CA LYS A 23 -7.55 9.81 12.08
C LYS A 23 -6.86 10.67 13.14
N ALA A 24 -6.60 10.10 14.31
CA ALA A 24 -5.88 10.79 15.39
C ALA A 24 -4.46 11.23 14.96
N LYS A 25 -3.79 10.46 14.10
CA LYS A 25 -2.48 10.84 13.55
C LYS A 25 -2.58 11.99 12.55
N SER A 26 -3.56 11.98 11.66
CA SER A 26 -3.77 13.10 10.72
C SER A 26 -4.21 14.36 11.45
N GLU A 27 -5.00 14.23 12.50
CA GLU A 27 -5.43 15.32 13.37
C GLU A 27 -4.24 15.93 14.11
N ALA A 28 -3.38 15.09 14.72
CA ALA A 28 -2.13 15.55 15.33
C ALA A 28 -1.21 16.28 14.34
N LEU A 29 -1.12 15.81 13.09
CA LEU A 29 -0.36 16.50 12.05
C LEU A 29 -0.99 17.84 11.65
N SER A 30 -2.32 17.91 11.60
CA SER A 30 -3.04 19.16 11.30
C SER A 30 -2.85 20.17 12.43
N TRP A 31 -2.90 19.73 13.69
CA TRP A 31 -2.58 20.56 14.85
C TRP A 31 -1.15 21.11 14.79
N LEU A 32 -0.17 20.30 14.40
CA LEU A 32 1.21 20.76 14.20
C LEU A 32 1.30 21.84 13.12
N ALA A 33 0.60 21.68 11.99
CA ALA A 33 0.57 22.68 10.92
C ALA A 33 -0.11 23.99 11.34
N THR A 34 -1.17 23.92 12.14
CA THR A 34 -1.85 25.13 12.66
C THR A 34 -1.02 25.83 13.74
N THR A 35 -0.36 25.07 14.61
CA THR A 35 0.41 25.62 15.75
C THR A 35 1.77 26.16 15.31
N PHE A 36 2.42 25.47 14.37
CA PHE A 36 3.76 25.77 13.87
C PHE A 36 3.75 25.84 12.34
N PRO A 37 3.10 26.84 11.75
CA PRO A 37 2.96 26.94 10.29
C PRO A 37 4.32 27.05 9.60
N GLN A 38 5.30 27.73 10.21
CA GLN A 38 6.61 27.89 9.61
C GLN A 38 7.36 26.57 9.40
N ALA A 39 7.18 25.60 10.29
CA ALA A 39 7.84 24.30 10.21
C ALA A 39 7.02 23.24 9.45
N PHE A 40 5.68 23.23 9.63
CA PHE A 40 4.80 22.14 9.18
C PHE A 40 3.83 22.51 8.05
N ASP A 41 3.86 23.75 7.55
CA ASP A 41 3.04 24.12 6.40
C ASP A 41 3.42 23.32 5.15
N ASN A 42 2.39 22.75 4.52
CA ASN A 42 2.51 21.97 3.29
C ASN A 42 1.95 22.71 2.07
N THR A 43 1.30 23.86 2.27
CA THR A 43 0.62 24.58 1.21
C THR A 43 1.60 25.38 0.36
N VAL A 44 2.55 26.06 1.01
CA VAL A 44 3.56 26.88 0.30
C VAL A 44 4.79 26.04 -0.06
N ARG A 45 5.52 25.55 0.95
CA ARG A 45 6.79 24.84 0.77
C ARG A 45 7.12 24.02 2.00
N ILE A 46 7.52 22.77 1.78
CA ILE A 46 8.04 21.91 2.85
C ILE A 46 9.53 22.20 3.05
N ARG A 47 9.97 22.30 4.31
CA ARG A 47 11.37 22.54 4.70
C ARG A 47 11.90 21.41 5.58
N PRO A 48 13.22 21.14 5.58
CA PRO A 48 13.79 20.16 6.48
C PRO A 48 13.73 20.66 7.93
N LEU A 49 13.37 19.79 8.86
CA LEU A 49 13.19 20.16 10.27
C LEU A 49 14.53 20.12 11.03
N LYS A 50 14.67 20.93 12.08
CA LYS A 50 15.76 20.87 13.05
C LYS A 50 15.96 19.44 13.60
N ALA A 51 17.21 19.02 13.78
CA ALA A 51 17.51 17.76 14.46
C ALA A 51 17.05 17.84 15.93
N GLY A 52 16.35 16.82 16.43
CA GLY A 52 15.81 16.86 17.80
C GLY A 52 14.56 17.74 18.00
N ILE A 53 13.94 18.26 16.93
CA ILE A 53 12.72 19.10 17.01
C ILE A 53 11.56 18.50 17.81
N MET A 54 11.57 17.18 18.04
CA MET A 54 10.57 16.51 18.86
C MET A 54 10.54 17.05 20.29
N ASP A 55 11.70 17.34 20.87
CA ASP A 55 11.78 17.81 22.25
C ASP A 55 11.16 19.21 22.38
N ASP A 56 11.45 20.09 21.42
CA ASP A 56 10.85 21.43 21.30
C ASP A 56 9.31 21.32 21.16
N ILE A 57 8.81 20.39 20.33
CA ILE A 57 7.36 20.16 20.17
C ILE A 57 6.72 19.67 21.48
N LEU A 58 7.41 18.80 22.23
CA LEU A 58 6.89 18.20 23.44
C LEU A 58 6.77 19.19 24.60
N GLN A 59 7.49 20.31 24.57
CA GLN A 59 7.29 21.43 25.51
C GLN A 59 5.91 22.09 25.31
N HIS A 60 5.38 22.04 24.10
CA HIS A 60 4.03 22.55 23.77
C HIS A 60 2.94 21.47 23.80
N ALA A 61 3.28 20.24 24.22
CA ALA A 61 2.34 19.12 24.22
C ALA A 61 1.11 19.35 25.11
N ASP A 62 1.20 20.20 26.13
CA ASP A 62 0.06 20.51 27.01
C ASP A 62 -1.06 21.23 26.25
N LYS A 63 -0.71 22.06 25.26
CA LYS A 63 -1.69 22.69 24.36
C LYS A 63 -2.41 21.65 23.51
N ALA A 64 -1.69 20.63 23.04
CA ALA A 64 -2.26 19.51 22.29
C ALA A 64 -3.14 18.61 23.17
N SER A 65 -2.74 18.40 24.43
CA SER A 65 -3.48 17.58 25.40
C SER A 65 -4.87 18.15 25.69
N LYS A 66 -4.99 19.49 25.76
CA LYS A 66 -6.29 20.19 25.86
C LYS A 66 -7.25 19.89 24.70
N LEU A 67 -6.71 19.51 23.55
CA LEU A 67 -7.46 19.12 22.35
C LEU A 67 -7.64 17.58 22.23
N GLY A 68 -7.23 16.81 23.26
CA GLY A 68 -7.31 15.35 23.26
C GLY A 68 -6.21 14.64 22.45
N ILE A 69 -5.16 15.36 22.04
CA ILE A 69 -4.07 14.79 21.25
C ILE A 69 -2.96 14.30 22.19
N SER A 70 -2.65 12.99 22.14
CA SER A 70 -1.61 12.40 22.98
C SER A 70 -0.19 12.59 22.41
N ARG A 71 0.81 12.65 23.29
CA ARG A 71 2.25 12.75 22.94
C ARG A 71 2.72 11.67 21.96
N SER A 72 2.15 10.46 22.08
CA SER A 72 2.45 9.36 21.16
C SER A 72 1.96 9.66 19.73
N LYS A 73 0.76 10.23 19.59
CA LYS A 73 0.21 10.61 18.28
C LYS A 73 0.98 11.75 17.64
N ILE A 74 1.50 12.69 18.43
CA ILE A 74 2.41 13.74 17.94
C ILE A 74 3.67 13.11 17.33
N ARG A 75 4.32 12.18 18.05
CA ARG A 75 5.47 11.43 17.51
C ARG A 75 5.15 10.71 16.20
N GLU A 76 4.03 9.99 16.17
CA GLU A 76 3.59 9.31 14.95
C GLU A 76 3.33 10.27 13.78
N ALA A 77 2.83 11.47 14.06
CA ALA A 77 2.55 12.51 13.06
C ALA A 77 3.84 13.09 12.47
N VAL A 78 4.84 13.42 13.29
CA VAL A 78 6.15 13.90 12.81
C VAL A 78 6.85 12.83 11.98
N VAL A 79 6.79 11.56 12.40
CA VAL A 79 7.30 10.44 11.61
C VAL A 79 6.57 10.32 10.27
N LEU A 80 5.25 10.56 10.23
CA LEU A 80 4.50 10.55 8.99
C LEU A 80 4.93 11.69 8.06
N PHE A 81 5.12 12.89 8.60
CA PHE A 81 5.57 14.09 7.87
C PHE A 81 6.96 13.87 7.25
N THR A 82 7.94 13.47 8.05
CA THR A 82 9.34 13.23 7.61
C THR A 82 9.49 12.04 6.64
N ARG A 83 8.47 11.19 6.54
CA ARG A 83 8.42 10.09 5.56
C ARG A 83 7.79 10.51 4.23
N ARG A 84 7.25 11.72 4.07
CA ARG A 84 6.68 12.19 2.79
C ARG A 84 7.77 12.28 1.70
N LEU A 85 7.36 12.16 0.44
CA LEU A 85 8.32 12.18 -0.67
C LEU A 85 8.95 13.57 -0.80
N ASP A 86 8.13 14.60 -0.72
CA ASP A 86 8.53 16.01 -0.85
C ASP A 86 9.54 16.40 0.24
N TYR A 87 9.33 15.95 1.49
CA TYR A 87 10.29 16.14 2.57
C TYR A 87 11.66 15.52 2.26
N LEU A 88 11.70 14.30 1.69
CA LEU A 88 12.95 13.66 1.30
C LEU A 88 13.62 14.42 0.14
N ILE A 89 12.85 15.05 -0.74
CA ILE A 89 13.38 15.88 -1.84
C ILE A 89 14.08 17.11 -1.25
N CYS A 90 13.46 17.79 -0.27
CA CYS A 90 14.08 18.93 0.40
C CYS A 90 15.40 18.55 1.10
N LEU A 91 15.44 17.38 1.75
CA LEU A 91 16.68 16.85 2.32
C LEU A 91 17.75 16.58 1.25
N LYS A 92 17.37 16.06 0.08
CA LYS A 92 18.29 15.81 -1.04
C LYS A 92 18.87 17.11 -1.60
N THR A 93 18.08 18.19 -1.62
CA THR A 93 18.51 19.52 -2.09
C THR A 93 19.47 20.21 -1.11
N LYS A 94 19.73 19.63 0.07
CA LYS A 94 20.60 20.18 1.12
C LYS A 94 20.15 21.57 1.62
N GLU A 95 18.84 21.76 1.77
CA GLU A 95 18.30 23.03 2.31
C GLU A 95 18.65 23.22 3.79
N MET A 96 18.58 24.48 4.26
CA MET A 96 18.75 24.82 5.68
C MET A 96 17.59 24.27 6.51
N ARG A 97 17.91 23.62 7.63
CA ARG A 97 16.94 23.14 8.62
C ARG A 97 16.30 24.32 9.34
N VAL A 98 15.01 24.19 9.61
CA VAL A 98 14.23 25.20 10.35
C VAL A 98 13.79 24.68 11.71
N ASP A 99 13.77 25.57 12.70
CA ASP A 99 13.13 25.35 14.00
C ASP A 99 11.60 25.50 13.93
N LEU A 100 10.92 25.55 15.08
CA LEU A 100 9.45 25.68 15.15
C LEU A 100 8.96 27.07 14.74
N GLU A 101 9.76 28.09 15.03
CA GLU A 101 9.50 29.49 14.66
C GLU A 101 9.85 29.80 13.20
N GLY A 102 10.61 28.93 12.53
CA GLY A 102 11.02 29.09 11.13
C GLY A 102 12.42 29.66 10.94
N ASN A 103 13.21 29.83 12.01
CA ASN A 103 14.57 30.30 11.91
C ASN A 103 15.49 29.19 11.35
N PRO A 104 16.45 29.54 10.49
CA PRO A 104 17.44 28.59 10.00
C PRO A 104 18.40 28.21 11.12
N VAL A 105 18.65 26.92 11.30
CA VAL A 105 19.51 26.40 12.37
C VAL A 105 20.78 25.76 11.81
N GLU A 106 20.63 24.74 10.96
CA GLU A 106 21.76 23.91 10.52
C GLU A 106 21.55 23.47 9.07
N PRO A 107 22.59 23.45 8.21
CA PRO A 107 22.48 22.85 6.89
C PRO A 107 22.28 21.32 6.99
N VAL A 108 21.57 20.74 6.01
CA VAL A 108 21.48 19.28 5.91
C VAL A 108 22.83 18.71 5.45
N THR A 109 23.31 17.69 6.16
CA THR A 109 24.60 17.05 5.85
C THR A 109 24.56 16.25 4.54
N ASP A 110 25.72 16.11 3.91
CA ASP A 110 25.88 15.37 2.66
C ASP A 110 25.44 13.90 2.77
N GLU A 111 25.77 13.26 3.89
CA GLU A 111 25.37 11.89 4.16
C GLU A 111 23.84 11.73 4.24
N GLU A 112 23.15 12.68 4.86
CA GLU A 112 21.70 12.65 4.99
C GLU A 112 21.02 12.87 3.64
N ALA A 113 21.55 13.77 2.81
CA ALA A 113 21.08 13.99 1.45
C ALA A 113 21.23 12.72 0.58
N LEU A 114 22.36 12.01 0.69
CA LEU A 114 22.57 10.73 0.03
C LEU A 114 21.58 9.66 0.50
N ARG A 115 21.37 9.54 1.82
CA ARG A 115 20.37 8.62 2.40
C ARG A 115 18.96 8.95 1.90
N ALA A 116 18.61 10.23 1.79
CA ALA A 116 17.34 10.68 1.25
C ALA A 116 17.18 10.28 -0.23
N ALA A 117 18.21 10.49 -1.06
CA ALA A 117 18.22 10.09 -2.47
C ALA A 117 17.98 8.58 -2.65
N ILE A 118 18.64 7.74 -1.83
CA ILE A 118 18.44 6.28 -1.84
C ILE A 118 16.99 5.93 -1.46
N LYS A 119 16.40 6.58 -0.45
CA LYS A 119 15.01 6.36 -0.04
C LYS A 119 14.01 6.74 -1.15
N ILE A 120 14.25 7.88 -1.82
CA ILE A 120 13.45 8.33 -2.96
C ILE A 120 13.48 7.28 -4.08
N LYS A 121 14.68 6.87 -4.50
CA LYS A 121 14.88 5.85 -5.55
C LYS A 121 14.12 4.56 -5.23
N LYS A 122 14.32 4.02 -4.03
CA LYS A 122 13.63 2.79 -3.57
C LYS A 122 12.10 2.94 -3.55
N ARG A 123 11.57 4.12 -3.21
CA ARG A 123 10.12 4.36 -3.20
C ARG A 123 9.56 4.41 -4.62
N ILE A 124 10.23 5.11 -5.54
CA ILE A 124 9.82 5.20 -6.94
C ILE A 124 9.85 3.81 -7.59
N GLU A 125 10.94 3.05 -7.42
CA GLU A 125 11.05 1.68 -7.95
C GLU A 125 9.93 0.75 -7.45
N LYS A 126 9.59 0.84 -6.16
CA LYS A 126 8.47 0.08 -5.59
C LYS A 126 7.13 0.48 -6.21
N SER A 127 6.91 1.78 -6.41
CA SER A 127 5.68 2.29 -7.05
C SER A 127 5.53 1.74 -8.48
N VAL A 128 6.60 1.83 -9.29
CA VAL A 128 6.63 1.32 -10.67
C VAL A 128 6.44 -0.20 -10.72
N ARG A 129 7.02 -0.94 -9.77
CA ARG A 129 6.80 -2.39 -9.69
C ARG A 129 5.36 -2.73 -9.34
N ASN A 130 4.72 -1.93 -8.48
CA ASN A 130 3.33 -2.16 -8.08
C ASN A 130 2.35 -1.87 -9.23
N THR A 131 2.61 -0.85 -10.05
CA THR A 131 1.78 -0.55 -11.24
C THR A 131 1.92 -1.56 -12.37
N ARG A 132 3.09 -2.22 -12.47
CA ARG A 132 3.37 -3.24 -13.50
C ARG A 132 2.88 -4.64 -13.16
N LYS A 133 2.41 -4.91 -11.93
CA LYS A 133 1.79 -6.20 -11.62
C LYS A 133 0.43 -6.24 -12.31
N PRO A 134 0.19 -7.18 -13.24
CA PRO A 134 -1.15 -7.35 -13.78
C PRO A 134 -2.04 -7.74 -12.61
N THR A 135 -2.98 -6.87 -12.27
CA THR A 135 -4.14 -7.29 -11.48
C THR A 135 -4.84 -8.34 -12.34
N ASP A 136 -4.80 -9.60 -11.93
CA ASP A 136 -5.68 -10.62 -12.50
C ASP A 136 -7.12 -10.17 -12.22
N ILE A 137 -7.69 -9.48 -13.19
CA ILE A 137 -9.11 -9.17 -13.25
C ILE A 137 -9.76 -10.52 -13.56
N LYS A 138 -10.17 -11.23 -12.51
CA LYS A 138 -11.12 -12.34 -12.65
C LYS A 138 -12.42 -11.70 -13.16
N PRO A 139 -12.87 -11.96 -14.39
CA PRO A 139 -14.13 -11.41 -14.86
C PRO A 139 -15.23 -11.96 -13.95
N SER A 140 -15.90 -11.06 -13.23
CA SER A 140 -17.14 -11.38 -12.53
C SER A 140 -18.21 -11.61 -13.59
N THR A 141 -18.26 -12.81 -14.15
CA THR A 141 -19.42 -13.25 -14.92
C THR A 141 -20.56 -13.41 -13.92
N GLN A 142 -21.46 -12.42 -13.91
CA GLN A 142 -22.79 -12.57 -13.34
C GLN A 142 -23.51 -13.66 -14.13
N GLY A 143 -23.42 -14.88 -13.63
CA GLY A 143 -24.18 -16.03 -14.10
C GLY A 143 -25.12 -16.45 -12.99
N ILE A 144 -26.39 -16.10 -13.15
CA ILE A 144 -27.52 -16.71 -12.44
C ILE A 144 -27.41 -18.23 -12.64
N ARG A 145 -27.14 -18.99 -11.58
CA ARG A 145 -27.37 -20.44 -11.59
C ARG A 145 -28.10 -20.87 -10.33
N GLN A 146 -29.30 -21.32 -10.62
CA GLN A 146 -30.31 -21.92 -9.78
C GLN A 146 -29.74 -22.96 -8.83
N VAL A 147 -30.28 -22.91 -7.61
CA VAL A 147 -30.32 -23.98 -6.62
C VAL A 147 -30.86 -25.26 -7.25
N ASN A 148 -30.02 -26.29 -7.38
CA ASN A 148 -30.46 -27.67 -7.41
C ASN A 148 -29.80 -28.41 -6.26
N LYS A 149 -30.59 -28.62 -5.20
CA LYS A 149 -30.31 -29.61 -4.14
C LYS A 149 -30.41 -30.99 -4.78
N LEU A 150 -29.32 -31.75 -4.79
CA LEU A 150 -29.39 -33.19 -4.99
C LEU A 150 -29.15 -33.89 -3.65
N HIS A 151 -30.21 -34.57 -3.25
CA HIS A 151 -30.31 -35.56 -2.20
C HIS A 151 -29.16 -36.59 -2.33
N HIS A 152 -28.43 -36.85 -1.26
CA HIS A 152 -27.80 -38.16 -1.07
C HIS A 152 -28.40 -38.77 0.19
N GLN A 153 -29.15 -39.84 -0.05
CA GLN A 153 -29.82 -40.66 0.94
C GLN A 153 -28.76 -41.35 1.80
N PHE A 154 -28.81 -41.14 3.11
CA PHE A 154 -28.20 -42.06 4.06
C PHE A 154 -29.27 -43.10 4.41
N THR A 155 -29.11 -44.31 3.91
CA THR A 155 -29.87 -45.47 4.35
C THR A 155 -29.35 -45.91 5.70
N HIS A 156 -30.18 -45.80 6.75
CA HIS A 156 -29.99 -46.53 7.99
C HIS A 156 -30.64 -47.90 7.87
N ALA A 157 -29.91 -48.95 8.21
CA ALA A 157 -30.45 -50.27 8.53
C ALA A 157 -29.69 -50.83 9.76
N PRO A 158 -30.33 -51.71 10.56
CA PRO A 158 -30.15 -51.74 12.01
C PRO A 158 -29.54 -53.04 12.58
N THR A 159 -29.37 -53.07 13.91
CA THR A 159 -29.14 -54.24 14.81
C THR A 159 -27.74 -54.89 14.71
N SER A 160 -27.03 -55.37 15.73
CA SER A 160 -27.29 -55.77 17.13
C SER A 160 -25.97 -55.76 17.92
N ASN A 161 -26.04 -55.77 19.25
CA ASN A 161 -24.96 -56.18 20.16
C ASN A 161 -24.33 -57.54 19.74
N ASP A 162 -22.99 -57.67 19.77
CA ASP A 162 -22.32 -58.58 20.71
C ASP A 162 -20.79 -58.37 20.77
N ASN A 163 -20.22 -58.72 21.92
CA ASN A 163 -18.81 -58.60 22.29
C ASN A 163 -17.90 -59.66 21.62
N GLN A 164 -16.75 -59.27 21.06
CA GLN A 164 -15.40 -59.82 21.36
C GLN A 164 -14.29 -59.16 20.49
N PRO A 165 -13.03 -59.08 20.98
CA PRO A 165 -11.95 -58.36 20.32
C PRO A 165 -11.11 -59.30 19.46
N ASP A 166 -10.82 -58.94 18.21
CA ASP A 166 -9.81 -59.65 17.42
C ASP A 166 -8.88 -58.71 16.66
N LEU A 167 -7.59 -58.99 16.81
CA LEU A 167 -6.44 -58.26 16.33
C LEU A 167 -6.31 -58.39 14.81
N HIS A 168 -6.34 -57.27 14.08
CA HIS A 168 -5.74 -57.22 12.75
C HIS A 168 -5.09 -55.86 12.50
N TYR A 169 -3.76 -55.88 12.44
CA TYR A 169 -2.86 -54.75 12.22
C TYR A 169 -3.09 -54.16 10.81
N ILE A 170 -3.53 -52.90 10.71
CA ILE A 170 -3.53 -52.17 9.44
C ILE A 170 -2.19 -51.44 9.31
N GLU A 171 -1.46 -51.88 8.30
CA GLU A 171 -0.11 -51.49 7.88
C GLU A 171 -0.04 -50.00 7.53
N ARG A 172 0.85 -49.27 8.21
CA ARG A 172 1.13 -47.85 7.99
C ARG A 172 2.28 -47.75 6.97
N PRO A 173 2.10 -47.13 5.79
CA PRO A 173 3.19 -47.03 4.82
C PRO A 173 4.31 -46.10 5.34
N PRO A 174 5.60 -46.45 5.12
CA PRO A 174 6.72 -45.74 5.72
C PRO A 174 6.99 -44.39 5.04
N LEU A 175 7.19 -43.35 5.85
CA LEU A 175 7.94 -42.17 5.44
C LEU A 175 9.41 -42.58 5.34
N PHE A 176 10.00 -42.60 4.14
CA PHE A 176 11.35 -42.13 3.84
C PHE A 176 11.62 -42.40 2.35
N ASN A 177 11.98 -41.35 1.60
CA ASN A 177 12.98 -41.53 0.56
C ASN A 177 13.77 -40.23 0.36
N THR A 178 15.06 -40.34 0.64
CA THR A 178 16.13 -39.39 0.33
C THR A 178 16.87 -39.91 -0.90
N ALA A 179 16.99 -39.12 -1.97
CA ALA A 179 18.20 -39.07 -2.82
C ALA A 179 18.08 -38.00 -3.93
N ASN A 180 18.99 -37.02 -3.85
CA ASN A 180 19.78 -36.39 -4.91
C ASN A 180 19.17 -35.97 -6.27
N SER A 181 19.05 -34.65 -6.41
CA SER A 181 19.73 -33.78 -7.39
C SER A 181 20.04 -34.32 -8.80
N LEU A 182 19.31 -33.79 -9.79
CA LEU A 182 19.90 -33.26 -11.03
C LEU A 182 19.17 -31.96 -11.41
N ASN A 183 19.89 -30.84 -11.27
CA ASN A 183 19.50 -29.53 -11.75
C ASN A 183 19.38 -29.54 -13.28
N THR A 184 18.18 -29.31 -13.81
CA THR A 184 18.01 -28.75 -15.16
C THR A 184 17.38 -27.37 -15.03
N SER A 185 18.21 -26.37 -15.29
CA SER A 185 17.82 -24.96 -15.37
C SER A 185 16.96 -24.77 -16.63
N VAL A 186 15.64 -24.87 -16.48
CA VAL A 186 14.73 -24.44 -17.55
C VAL A 186 14.65 -22.91 -17.46
N LYS A 187 15.41 -22.23 -18.32
CA LYS A 187 15.30 -20.78 -18.54
C LYS A 187 13.83 -20.46 -18.87
N PRO A 188 13.22 -19.40 -18.29
CA PRO A 188 11.88 -19.02 -18.69
C PRO A 188 11.91 -18.56 -20.15
N THR A 189 11.19 -19.27 -21.03
CA THR A 189 10.97 -18.86 -22.42
C THR A 189 10.36 -17.47 -22.43
N VAL A 190 11.12 -16.47 -22.89
CA VAL A 190 10.64 -15.11 -23.09
C VAL A 190 9.75 -15.09 -24.33
N ILE A 191 8.44 -15.21 -24.13
CA ILE A 191 7.48 -14.99 -25.20
C ILE A 191 7.44 -13.49 -25.49
N VAL A 192 8.19 -13.05 -26.50
CA VAL A 192 8.10 -11.70 -27.05
C VAL A 192 6.75 -11.58 -27.74
N LYS A 193 5.73 -11.16 -26.99
CA LYS A 193 4.41 -10.85 -27.52
C LYS A 193 4.55 -9.56 -28.33
N GLN A 194 4.73 -9.70 -29.65
CA GLN A 194 4.75 -8.57 -30.56
C GLN A 194 3.40 -7.85 -30.43
N LYS A 195 3.43 -6.63 -29.89
CA LYS A 195 2.24 -5.78 -29.86
C LYS A 195 1.94 -5.43 -31.29
N THR A 196 0.81 -5.90 -31.81
CA THR A 196 0.29 -5.43 -33.09
C THR A 196 0.22 -3.91 -33.01
N THR A 197 0.94 -3.23 -33.90
CA THR A 197 0.85 -1.78 -34.01
C THR A 197 -0.62 -1.45 -34.25
N ARG A 198 -1.24 -0.65 -33.38
CA ARG A 198 -2.64 -0.28 -33.58
C ARG A 198 -2.71 0.48 -34.89
N GLN A 199 -3.45 -0.07 -35.84
CA GLN A 199 -3.64 0.51 -37.15
C GLN A 199 -4.17 1.94 -37.00
N TYR A 200 -3.53 2.88 -37.67
CA TYR A 200 -3.84 4.30 -37.60
C TYR A 200 -5.27 4.54 -38.13
N ASP A 201 -6.16 5.00 -37.25
CA ASP A 201 -7.54 5.35 -37.62
C ASP A 201 -7.64 6.89 -37.72
N PRO A 202 -7.72 7.45 -38.95
CA PRO A 202 -7.81 8.90 -39.16
C PRO A 202 -9.09 9.50 -38.57
N SER A 203 -10.18 8.73 -38.47
CA SER A 203 -11.47 9.20 -37.95
C SER A 203 -11.43 9.41 -36.43
N ALA A 204 -10.71 8.54 -35.71
CA ALA A 204 -10.52 8.66 -34.27
C ALA A 204 -9.72 9.93 -33.92
N ILE A 205 -8.72 10.27 -34.74
CA ILE A 205 -7.91 11.49 -34.58
C ILE A 205 -8.74 12.74 -34.89
N ALA A 206 -9.60 12.69 -35.90
CA ALA A 206 -10.52 13.79 -36.22
C ALA A 206 -11.47 14.07 -35.04
N ARG A 207 -12.10 13.03 -34.47
CA ARG A 207 -12.95 13.16 -33.27
C ARG A 207 -12.19 13.70 -32.06
N LEU A 208 -10.93 13.27 -31.88
CA LEU A 208 -10.09 13.76 -30.79
C LEU A 208 -9.71 15.23 -30.99
N LYS A 209 -9.38 15.63 -32.22
CA LYS A 209 -9.09 17.04 -32.57
C LYS A 209 -10.31 17.94 -32.42
N GLU A 210 -11.49 17.46 -32.78
CA GLU A 210 -12.77 18.16 -32.57
C GLU A 210 -13.05 18.33 -31.07
N LYS A 211 -12.95 17.26 -30.28
CA LYS A 211 -13.14 17.30 -28.83
C LYS A 211 -12.14 18.21 -28.11
N LEU A 212 -10.93 18.35 -28.66
CA LEU A 212 -9.89 19.24 -28.14
C LEU A 212 -9.94 20.65 -28.74
N GLY A 213 -10.91 20.97 -29.61
CA GLY A 213 -11.08 22.30 -30.20
C GLY A 213 -9.95 22.74 -31.14
N LEU A 214 -9.18 21.79 -31.69
CA LEU A 214 -7.98 22.04 -32.52
C LEU A 214 -8.27 22.02 -34.02
N ALA A 215 -9.52 21.88 -34.44
CA ALA A 215 -9.89 21.86 -35.86
C ALA A 215 -9.72 23.27 -36.46
N ARG A 216 -8.68 23.44 -37.29
CA ARG A 216 -8.52 24.65 -38.10
C ARG A 216 -9.69 24.75 -39.07
N LYS A 217 -10.37 25.90 -39.03
CA LYS A 217 -11.30 26.39 -40.05
C LYS A 217 -10.59 26.32 -41.41
N THR A 218 -10.95 25.36 -42.26
CA THR A 218 -10.66 25.47 -43.69
C THR A 218 -11.69 26.42 -44.26
N GLU A 219 -11.25 27.64 -44.53
CA GLU A 219 -12.01 28.64 -45.26
C GLU A 219 -12.41 28.05 -46.61
N LYS A 220 -13.72 28.10 -46.89
CA LYS A 220 -14.27 27.93 -48.22
C LYS A 220 -14.00 29.24 -48.96
N GLU A 221 -13.20 29.20 -50.02
CA GLU A 221 -13.31 30.16 -51.10
C GLU A 221 -13.90 29.44 -52.32
N THR A 222 -15.04 30.00 -52.75
CA THR A 222 -15.67 30.03 -54.09
C THR A 222 -15.56 28.80 -54.99
#